data_AF-A0AA95SA09-F1
#
_entry.id   AF-A0AA95SA09-F1
#
_cell.length_a   1.000
_cell.length_b   1.000
_cell.length_c   1.000
_cell.angle_alpha   90.00
_cell.angle_beta   90.00
_cell.angle_gamma   90.00
#
_symmetry.space_group_name_H-M   'P 1'
#
loop_
_entity.id
_entity.type
_entity.pdbx_description
1 polymer ?
#
loop_
_entity_poly.entity_id
_entity_poly.type
_entity_poly.pdbx_seq_one_letter_code
_entity_poly.pdbx_strand_id
1 'polypeptide(L)'
;MHPKTVIEIIASGSFVILLFVAVLFLPSRLRKLGIYLTISITSLLLLFLIVRPIYDDYQASKKKEYLEQYLERVYPRQKWKIIQQVGRQYNPDFFEVKFENESDWMYIYSVADEERICQRVWIPPEGNITSSEGKHYEGINCK
;
A
#
# COMPACT_ATOMS: atom_id res chain seq x y z
N MET A 1 6.48 13.44 1.28
CA MET A 1 5.08 13.30 0.81
C MET A 1 5.05 12.63 -0.55
N HIS A 2 4.24 11.59 -0.72
CA HIS A 2 4.04 10.96 -2.03
C HIS A 2 3.42 11.98 -3.02
N PRO A 3 3.76 11.94 -4.32
CA PRO A 3 3.27 12.89 -5.34
C PRO A 3 1.77 12.78 -5.50
N LYS A 4 1.26 11.54 -5.39
CA LYS A 4 -0.16 11.23 -5.39
C LYS A 4 -0.86 12.01 -4.28
N THR A 5 -0.27 12.03 -3.08
CA THR A 5 -0.76 12.82 -1.95
C THR A 5 -0.72 14.32 -2.23
N VAL A 6 0.32 14.85 -2.89
CA VAL A 6 0.41 16.28 -3.24
C VAL A 6 -0.67 16.66 -4.26
N ILE A 7 -0.85 15.89 -5.32
CA ILE A 7 -1.89 16.11 -6.34
C ILE A 7 -3.27 16.03 -5.69
N GLU A 8 -3.48 15.06 -4.82
CA GLU A 8 -4.75 14.87 -4.11
C GLU A 8 -5.05 16.03 -3.16
N ILE A 9 -4.07 16.49 -2.38
CA ILE A 9 -4.22 17.67 -1.52
C ILE A 9 -4.58 18.91 -2.34
N ILE A 10 -3.89 19.14 -3.47
CA ILE A 10 -4.17 20.28 -4.35
C ILE A 10 -5.59 20.17 -4.93
N ALA A 11 -5.96 19.00 -5.44
CA ALA A 11 -7.29 18.77 -6.03
C ALA A 11 -8.41 18.93 -4.98
N SER A 12 -8.24 18.34 -3.78
CA SER A 12 -9.18 18.48 -2.67
C SER A 12 -9.27 19.93 -2.20
N GLY A 13 -8.14 20.64 -2.11
CA GLY A 13 -8.11 22.06 -1.77
C GLY A 13 -8.85 22.92 -2.78
N SER A 14 -8.60 22.73 -4.08
CA SER A 14 -9.32 23.41 -5.16
C SER A 14 -10.82 23.11 -5.12
N PHE A 15 -11.21 21.85 -4.86
CA PHE A 15 -12.61 21.46 -4.75
C PHE A 15 -13.32 22.17 -3.59
N VAL A 16 -12.69 22.24 -2.41
CA VAL A 16 -13.24 22.96 -1.25
C VAL A 16 -13.39 24.45 -1.56
N ILE A 17 -12.39 25.08 -2.18
CA ILE A 17 -12.46 26.49 -2.57
C ILE A 17 -13.64 26.72 -3.52
N LEU A 18 -13.80 25.88 -4.54
CA LEU A 18 -14.91 25.97 -5.49
C LEU A 18 -16.27 25.81 -4.80
N LEU A 19 -16.40 24.90 -3.84
CA LEU A 19 -17.62 24.76 -3.04
C LEU A 19 -17.94 26.04 -2.26
N PHE A 20 -16.94 26.62 -1.59
CA PHE A 20 -17.12 27.87 -0.86
C PHE A 20 -17.52 29.02 -1.79
N VAL A 21 -16.87 29.14 -2.95
CA VAL A 21 -17.22 30.13 -3.98
C VAL A 21 -18.65 29.92 -4.49
N ALA A 22 -19.04 28.69 -4.79
CA ALA A 22 -20.40 28.36 -5.23
C ALA A 22 -21.47 28.77 -4.21
N VAL A 23 -21.19 28.56 -2.91
CA VAL A 23 -22.09 28.97 -1.83
C VAL A 23 -22.28 30.49 -1.76
N LEU A 24 -21.27 31.29 -2.15
CA LEU A 24 -21.42 32.74 -2.23
C LEU A 24 -22.43 33.18 -3.29
N PHE A 25 -22.65 32.41 -4.34
CA PHE A 25 -23.65 32.73 -5.38
C PHE A 25 -25.08 32.28 -5.01
N LEU A 26 -25.28 31.57 -3.90
CA LEU A 26 -26.61 31.17 -3.43
C LEU A 26 -27.39 32.37 -2.84
N PRO A 27 -28.74 32.38 -2.97
CA PRO A 27 -29.60 33.39 -2.35
C PRO A 27 -29.49 33.34 -0.83
N SER A 28 -29.66 34.49 -0.16
CA SER A 28 -29.44 34.67 1.29
C SER A 28 -30.20 33.68 2.17
N ARG A 29 -31.39 33.24 1.74
CA ARG A 29 -32.22 32.23 2.41
C ARG A 29 -31.56 30.84 2.47
N LEU A 30 -30.80 30.47 1.43
CA LEU A 30 -30.13 29.17 1.33
C LEU A 30 -28.64 29.23 1.69
N ARG A 31 -28.04 30.43 1.67
CA ARG A 31 -26.60 30.62 1.91
C ARG A 31 -26.15 30.06 3.27
N LYS A 32 -26.95 30.23 4.34
CA LYS A 32 -26.64 29.66 5.67
C LYS A 32 -26.55 28.13 5.63
N LEU A 33 -27.53 27.48 5.00
CA LEU A 33 -27.54 26.01 4.85
C LEU A 33 -26.36 25.55 3.99
N GLY A 34 -26.07 26.27 2.90
CA GLY A 34 -24.92 25.99 2.03
C GLY A 34 -23.59 26.05 2.79
N ILE A 35 -23.39 27.07 3.63
CA ILE A 35 -22.18 27.18 4.47
C ILE A 35 -22.04 25.99 5.41
N TYR A 36 -23.11 25.59 6.11
CA TYR A 36 -23.06 24.43 7.00
C TYR A 36 -22.73 23.13 6.26
N LEU A 37 -23.31 22.90 5.09
CA LEU A 37 -23.01 21.74 4.26
C LEU A 37 -21.56 21.74 3.79
N THR A 38 -21.04 22.88 3.31
CA THR A 38 -19.65 22.98 2.86
C THR A 38 -18.67 22.77 4.00
N ILE A 39 -18.92 23.30 5.20
CA ILE A 39 -18.10 23.05 6.39
C ILE A 39 -18.11 21.57 6.75
N SER A 40 -19.29 20.93 6.72
CA SER A 40 -19.42 19.49 7.00
C SER A 40 -18.62 18.64 6.01
N ILE A 41 -18.78 18.89 4.70
CA ILE A 41 -18.03 18.20 3.64
C ILE A 41 -16.52 18.40 3.80
N THR A 42 -16.10 19.63 4.08
CA THR A 42 -14.68 19.96 4.30
C THR A 42 -14.12 19.20 5.50
N SER A 43 -14.88 19.12 6.59
CA SER A 43 -14.48 18.39 7.80
C SER A 43 -14.33 16.89 7.53
N LEU A 44 -15.26 16.29 6.78
CA LEU A 44 -15.20 14.89 6.34
C LEU A 44 -13.98 14.63 5.45
N LEU A 45 -13.70 15.52 4.49
CA LEU A 45 -12.53 15.41 3.61
C LEU A 45 -11.22 15.48 4.41
N LEU A 46 -11.11 16.42 5.35
CA LEU A 46 -9.93 16.52 6.22
C LEU A 46 -9.74 15.26 7.06
N LEU A 47 -10.82 14.75 7.64
CA LEU A 47 -10.78 13.52 8.44
C LEU A 47 -10.35 12.32 7.58
N PHE A 48 -10.86 12.20 6.35
CA PHE A 48 -10.43 11.18 5.41
C PHE A 48 -8.93 11.26 5.10
N LEU A 49 -8.40 12.46 4.85
CA LEU A 49 -6.98 12.66 4.57
C LEU A 49 -6.07 12.29 5.76
N ILE A 50 -6.55 12.44 7.00
CA ILE A 50 -5.82 12.06 8.22
C ILE A 50 -5.90 10.56 8.49
N VAL A 51 -7.08 9.96 8.36
CA VAL A 51 -7.31 8.54 8.66
C VAL A 51 -6.63 7.64 7.64
N ARG A 52 -6.60 8.06 6.37
CA ARG A 52 -6.06 7.26 5.28
C ARG A 52 -4.61 6.77 5.47
N PRO A 53 -3.60 7.61 5.78
CA PRO A 53 -2.23 7.11 5.96
C PRO A 53 -2.13 6.08 7.08
N ILE A 54 -2.90 6.27 8.16
CA ILE A 54 -2.94 5.33 9.30
C ILE A 54 -3.52 3.98 8.86
N TYR A 55 -4.58 4.01 8.05
CA TYR A 55 -5.19 2.81 7.51
C TYR A 55 -4.26 2.06 6.56
N ASP A 56 -3.55 2.77 5.68
CA ASP A 56 -2.60 2.18 4.74
C ASP A 56 -1.43 1.50 5.49
N ASP A 57 -0.88 2.14 6.51
CA ASP A 57 0.18 1.56 7.36
C ASP A 57 -0.31 0.32 8.13
N TYR A 58 -1.54 0.36 8.66
CA TYR A 58 -2.15 -0.77 9.34
C TYR A 58 -2.32 -1.98 8.41
N GLN A 59 -2.81 -1.74 7.18
CA GLN A 59 -2.99 -2.79 6.19
C GLN A 59 -1.64 -3.40 5.77
N ALA A 60 -0.61 -2.58 5.57
CA ALA A 60 0.74 -3.05 5.29
C ALA A 60 1.30 -3.95 6.41
N SER A 61 1.14 -3.54 7.67
CA SER A 61 1.57 -4.35 8.82
C SER A 61 0.84 -5.68 8.88
N LYS A 62 -0.48 -5.68 8.66
CA LYS A 62 -1.30 -6.90 8.68
C LYS A 62 -0.89 -7.89 7.58
N LYS A 63 -0.61 -7.39 6.38
CA LYS A 63 -0.14 -8.22 5.26
C LYS A 63 1.24 -8.82 5.51
N LYS A 64 2.12 -8.06 6.16
CA LYS A 64 3.42 -8.59 6.60
C LYS A 64 3.25 -9.75 7.59
N GLU A 65 2.32 -9.63 8.53
CA GLU A 65 2.02 -10.69 9.49
C GLU A 65 1.49 -11.96 8.79
N TYR A 66 0.58 -11.81 7.82
CA TYR A 66 0.11 -12.93 7.00
C TYR A 66 1.24 -13.64 6.26
N LEU A 67 2.18 -12.88 5.69
CA LEU A 67 3.35 -13.44 5.03
C LEU A 67 4.27 -14.17 6.01
N GLU A 68 4.48 -13.62 7.21
CA GLU A 68 5.29 -14.26 8.25
C GLU A 68 4.69 -15.62 8.63
N GLN A 69 3.39 -15.67 8.92
CA GLN A 69 2.68 -16.91 9.26
C GLN A 69 2.70 -17.94 8.13
N TYR A 70 2.62 -17.49 6.88
CA TYR A 70 2.75 -18.35 5.71
C TYR A 70 4.14 -18.98 5.63
N LEU A 71 5.20 -18.17 5.75
CA LEU A 71 6.58 -18.65 5.69
C LEU A 71 6.92 -19.58 6.85
N GLU A 72 6.40 -19.33 8.06
CA GLU A 72 6.52 -20.26 9.19
C GLU A 72 5.87 -21.62 8.91
N ARG A 73 4.71 -21.61 8.26
CA ARG A 73 4.00 -22.85 7.91
C ARG A 73 4.72 -23.64 6.83
N VAL A 74 5.20 -22.98 5.78
CA VAL A 74 5.81 -23.62 4.62
C VAL A 74 7.28 -23.98 4.87
N TYR A 75 8.01 -23.16 5.63
CA TYR A 75 9.45 -23.29 5.88
C TYR A 75 9.80 -23.26 7.39
N PRO A 76 9.26 -24.19 8.22
CA PRO A 76 9.29 -24.10 9.70
C PRO A 76 10.67 -24.16 10.37
N ARG A 77 11.74 -24.40 9.61
CA ARG A 77 13.13 -24.45 10.11
C ARG A 77 14.05 -23.45 9.43
N GLN A 78 13.50 -22.63 8.54
CA GLN A 78 14.26 -21.58 7.88
C GLN A 78 14.09 -20.28 8.65
N LYS A 79 15.05 -19.39 8.43
CA LYS A 79 14.96 -18.00 8.87
C LYS A 79 14.96 -17.14 7.63
N TRP A 80 14.22 -16.04 7.69
CA TRP A 80 14.11 -15.11 6.59
C TRP A 80 14.06 -13.68 7.10
N LYS A 81 14.28 -12.75 6.18
CA LYS A 81 14.08 -11.32 6.39
C LYS A 81 13.05 -10.82 5.38
N ILE A 82 11.96 -10.27 5.90
CA ILE A 82 10.97 -9.56 5.09
C ILE A 82 11.38 -8.08 4.99
N ILE A 83 11.56 -7.63 3.76
CA ILE A 83 11.86 -6.24 3.41
C ILE A 83 10.64 -5.69 2.66
N GLN A 84 10.05 -4.64 3.22
CA GLN A 84 9.01 -3.89 2.54
C GLN A 84 9.66 -2.74 1.80
N GLN A 85 9.50 -2.70 0.48
CA GLN A 85 9.97 -1.58 -0.33
C GLN A 85 9.10 -0.35 -0.07
N VAL A 86 9.72 0.75 0.31
CA VAL A 86 9.02 2.02 0.59
C VAL A 86 9.36 3.00 -0.53
N GLY A 87 8.37 3.40 -1.33
CA GLY A 87 8.59 4.38 -2.40
C GLY A 87 7.46 4.47 -3.41
N ARG A 88 7.54 5.48 -4.30
CA ARG A 88 6.48 5.80 -5.30
C ARG A 88 6.14 4.66 -6.26
N GLN A 89 7.12 3.83 -6.59
CA GLN A 89 7.02 2.79 -7.59
C GLN A 89 6.62 1.42 -7.02
N TYR A 90 6.62 1.30 -5.70
CA TYR A 90 6.42 0.03 -5.02
C TYR A 90 4.98 -0.11 -4.59
N ASN A 91 4.37 -1.23 -4.96
CA ASN A 91 3.03 -1.56 -4.52
C ASN A 91 3.13 -2.18 -3.11
N PRO A 92 2.38 -1.65 -2.11
CA PRO A 92 2.42 -2.10 -0.71
C PRO A 92 2.01 -3.57 -0.51
N ASP A 93 1.43 -4.21 -1.53
CA ASP A 93 1.06 -5.62 -1.52
C ASP A 93 2.26 -6.56 -1.78
N PHE A 94 3.42 -6.00 -2.17
CA PHE A 94 4.61 -6.79 -2.46
C PHE A 94 5.65 -6.68 -1.36
N PHE A 95 6.22 -7.83 -1.04
CA PHE A 95 7.24 -7.98 -0.02
C PHE A 95 8.42 -8.76 -0.59
N GLU A 96 9.63 -8.29 -0.30
CA GLU A 96 10.86 -9.00 -0.61
C GLU A 96 11.22 -9.90 0.57
N VAL A 97 11.50 -11.16 0.28
CA VAL A 97 11.88 -12.17 1.26
C VAL A 97 13.26 -12.67 0.89
N LYS A 98 14.17 -12.66 1.86
CA LYS A 98 15.50 -13.26 1.74
C LYS A 98 15.64 -14.33 2.81
N PHE A 99 15.90 -15.57 2.41
CA PHE A 99 16.17 -16.65 3.35
C PHE A 99 17.63 -16.61 3.79
N GLU A 100 17.92 -16.85 5.07
CA GLU A 100 19.29 -16.83 5.60
C GLU A 100 20.19 -17.89 4.96
N ASN A 101 19.62 -19.02 4.54
CA ASN A 101 20.35 -20.12 3.91
C ASN A 101 20.69 -19.86 2.43
N GLU A 102 20.12 -18.82 1.82
CA GLU A 102 20.43 -18.36 0.46
C GLU A 102 20.24 -16.83 0.35
N SER A 103 20.99 -16.09 1.17
CA SER A 103 20.85 -14.63 1.34
C SER A 103 21.05 -13.80 0.07
N ASP A 104 21.70 -14.38 -0.93
CA ASP A 104 21.97 -13.76 -2.23
C ASP A 104 20.78 -13.86 -3.19
N TRP A 105 19.77 -14.67 -2.83
CA TRP A 105 18.50 -14.75 -3.53
C TRP A 105 17.48 -13.82 -2.89
N MET A 106 16.66 -13.22 -3.74
CA MET A 106 15.55 -12.38 -3.30
C MET A 106 14.26 -12.86 -3.95
N TYR A 107 13.24 -13.06 -3.13
CA TYR A 107 11.94 -13.53 -3.56
C TYR A 107 10.88 -12.47 -3.33
N ILE A 108 10.10 -12.15 -4.36
CA ILE A 108 9.03 -11.16 -4.27
C ILE A 108 7.70 -11.90 -4.10
N TYR A 109 7.08 -11.73 -2.95
CA TYR A 109 5.76 -12.24 -2.62
C TYR A 109 4.70 -11.15 -2.82
N SER A 110 3.54 -11.54 -3.30
CA SER A 110 2.32 -10.73 -3.35
C SER A 110 1.35 -11.24 -2.30
N VAL A 111 0.85 -10.33 -1.46
CA VAL A 111 -0.07 -10.63 -0.35
C VAL A 111 -1.36 -9.86 -0.55
N ALA A 112 -2.41 -10.57 -0.96
CA ALA A 112 -3.75 -9.98 -1.03
C ALA A 112 -4.45 -10.07 0.34
N ASP A 113 -4.42 -11.25 0.96
CA ASP A 113 -4.92 -11.58 2.29
C ASP A 113 -4.20 -12.82 2.85
N GLU A 114 -4.69 -13.37 3.96
CA GLU A 114 -4.10 -14.52 4.66
C GLU A 114 -4.09 -15.82 3.83
N GLU A 115 -5.09 -16.01 2.95
CA GLU A 115 -5.23 -17.23 2.15
C GLU A 115 -4.61 -17.06 0.75
N ARG A 116 -4.43 -15.82 0.29
CA ARG A 116 -3.94 -15.47 -1.03
C ARG A 116 -2.56 -14.81 -0.95
N ILE A 117 -1.56 -15.66 -0.78
CA ILE A 117 -0.14 -15.32 -0.76
C ILE A 117 0.54 -16.12 -1.87
N CYS A 118 1.24 -15.44 -2.78
CA CYS A 118 1.99 -16.11 -3.84
C CYS A 118 3.32 -15.43 -4.13
N GLN A 119 4.34 -16.24 -4.42
CA GLN A 119 5.59 -15.78 -4.97
C GLN A 119 5.43 -15.42 -6.45
N ARG A 120 5.81 -14.19 -6.82
CA ARG A 120 5.62 -13.67 -8.19
C ARG A 120 6.90 -13.59 -8.98
N VAL A 121 8.00 -13.26 -8.31
CA VAL A 121 9.29 -13.03 -8.95
C VAL A 121 10.39 -13.56 -8.03
N TRP A 122 11.49 -13.97 -8.61
CA TRP A 122 12.74 -14.23 -7.91
C TRP A 122 13.86 -13.51 -8.63
N ILE A 123 14.82 -13.02 -7.86
CA ILE A 123 15.99 -12.31 -8.37
C ILE A 123 17.21 -13.13 -7.96
N PRO A 124 17.98 -13.65 -8.93
CA PRO A 124 19.19 -14.41 -8.63
C PRO A 124 20.32 -13.49 -8.14
N PRO A 125 21.38 -14.07 -7.55
CA PRO A 125 22.61 -13.36 -7.20
C PRO A 125 23.21 -12.63 -8.40
N GLU A 126 23.83 -11.47 -8.17
CA GLU A 126 24.49 -10.70 -9.23
C GLU A 126 25.49 -11.57 -10.01
N GLY A 127 25.39 -11.53 -11.35
CA GLY A 127 26.29 -12.26 -12.25
C GLY A 127 25.85 -13.68 -12.63
N ASN A 128 24.75 -14.21 -12.07
CA ASN A 128 24.25 -15.55 -12.41
C ASN A 128 22.90 -15.49 -13.15
N ILE A 129 22.95 -15.17 -14.45
CA ILE A 129 21.78 -15.08 -15.34
C ILE A 129 21.37 -16.48 -15.86
N THR A 130 22.20 -17.50 -15.61
CA THR A 130 22.05 -18.85 -16.17
C THR A 130 21.36 -19.82 -15.21
N SER A 131 20.03 -19.78 -15.23
CA SER A 131 19.13 -20.95 -15.18
C SER A 131 19.27 -21.97 -14.04
N SER A 132 19.28 -21.54 -12.79
CA SER A 132 18.74 -22.40 -11.72
C SER A 132 17.77 -21.58 -10.88
N GLU A 133 16.58 -22.10 -10.63
CA GLU A 133 15.66 -21.50 -9.68
C GLU A 133 16.26 -21.68 -8.27
N GLY A 134 16.16 -20.65 -7.42
CA GLY A 134 16.63 -20.78 -6.03
C GLY A 134 15.77 -21.80 -5.27
N LYS A 135 16.25 -22.27 -4.11
CA LYS A 135 15.67 -23.44 -3.42
C LYS A 135 14.24 -23.22 -2.92
N HIS A 136 13.85 -21.98 -2.66
CA HIS A 136 12.52 -21.61 -2.16
C HIS A 136 11.65 -21.00 -3.27
N TYR A 137 11.89 -21.37 -4.52
CA TYR A 137 10.98 -21.02 -5.61
C TYR A 137 9.74 -21.92 -5.63
N GLU A 138 8.56 -21.32 -5.59
CA GLU A 138 7.27 -22.00 -5.45
C GLU A 138 6.52 -22.15 -6.80
N GLY A 139 6.82 -21.32 -7.81
CA GLY A 139 6.16 -21.38 -9.12
C GLY A 139 4.63 -21.14 -9.11
N ILE A 140 4.07 -20.72 -7.99
CA ILE A 140 2.63 -20.52 -7.80
C ILE A 140 2.21 -19.14 -8.33
N ASN A 141 1.37 -19.13 -9.37
CA ASN A 141 0.68 -17.93 -9.80
C ASN A 141 -0.63 -17.76 -9.01
N CYS A 142 -0.81 -16.59 -8.38
CA CYS A 142 -2.11 -16.19 -7.83
C CYS A 142 -3.14 -16.12 -8.98
N LYS A 143 -4.22 -16.92 -8.88
CA LYS A 143 -5.42 -16.78 -9.73
C LYS A 143 -6.44 -15.85 -9.10
#